data_AF-A0A644UZM3-F1
#
_entry.id   AF-A0A644UZM3-F1
#
_cell.length_a   1.000
_cell.length_b   1.000
_cell.length_c   1.000
_cell.angle_alpha   90.00
_cell.angle_beta   90.00
_cell.angle_gamma   90.00
#
_symmetry.space_group_name_H-M   'P 1'
#
loop_
_entity.id
_entity.type
_entity.pdbx_description
1 polymer ?
#
loop_
_entity_poly.entity_id
_entity_poly.type
_entity_poly.pdbx_seq_one_letter_code
_entity_poly.pdbx_strand_id
1 'polypeptide(L)'
;MFILAKCKWCGEEFEKKHNREEYCCEEHRRYARQEQKIQYNRKYRKNIIKDDYYYGLGSGGLGQHMNNNFNIELKLIKKEKIRLKIGV
;
A
#
# COMPACT_ATOMS: atom_id res chain seq x y z
N MET A 1 -27.45 11.30 31.74
CA MET A 1 -26.15 11.96 31.99
C MET A 1 -25.40 11.98 30.67
N PHE A 2 -25.25 13.15 30.06
CA PHE A 2 -24.50 13.29 28.82
C PHE A 2 -23.01 13.33 29.16
N ILE A 3 -22.21 12.53 28.47
CA ILE A 3 -20.75 12.53 28.65
C ILE A 3 -20.18 13.39 27.53
N LEU A 4 -19.63 14.55 27.91
CA LEU A 4 -18.89 15.40 26.98
C LEU A 4 -17.51 14.80 26.71
N ALA A 5 -17.08 14.86 25.45
CA ALA A 5 -15.75 14.43 25.05
C ALA A 5 -15.22 15.23 23.87
N LYS A 6 -13.90 15.18 23.67
CA LYS A 6 -13.24 15.85 22.55
C LYS A 6 -13.12 14.93 21.35
N CYS A 7 -13.46 15.44 20.18
CA CYS A 7 -13.30 14.72 18.91
C CYS A 7 -11.82 14.50 18.63
N LYS A 8 -11.42 13.25 18.37
CA LYS A 8 -10.02 12.92 18.08
C LYS A 8 -9.47 13.51 16.77
N TRP A 9 -10.34 14.03 15.88
CA TRP A 9 -9.92 14.59 14.58
C TRP A 9 -9.92 16.12 14.57
N CYS A 10 -11.04 16.77 14.94
CA CYS A 10 -11.12 18.24 14.94
C CYS A 10 -10.82 18.90 16.31
N GLY A 11 -10.81 18.14 17.41
CA GLY A 11 -10.55 18.67 18.76
C GLY A 11 -11.77 19.27 19.49
N GLU A 12 -12.87 19.52 18.77
CA GLU A 12 -14.09 20.10 19.33
C GLU A 12 -14.77 19.18 20.35
N GLU A 13 -15.43 19.80 21.34
CA GLU A 13 -16.25 19.08 22.32
C GLU A 13 -17.59 18.66 21.72
N PHE A 14 -18.03 17.45 22.05
CA PHE A 14 -19.30 16.89 21.60
C PHE A 14 -19.91 15.97 22.64
N GLU A 15 -21.23 15.82 22.58
CA GLU A 15 -21.98 14.89 23.42
C GLU A 15 -21.86 13.47 22.87
N LYS A 16 -21.29 12.57 23.66
CA LYS A 16 -21.26 11.14 23.30
C LYS A 16 -22.65 10.53 23.41
N LYS A 17 -23.11 9.90 22.33
CA LYS A 17 -24.27 9.00 22.30
C LYS A 17 -23.92 7.61 22.84
N HIS A 18 -22.67 7.17 22.64
CA HIS A 18 -22.18 5.88 23.11
C HIS A 18 -20.80 6.00 23.75
N ASN A 19 -20.49 5.17 24.74
CA ASN A 19 -19.22 5.24 25.51
C ASN A 19 -17.97 5.19 24.62
N ARG A 20 -18.01 4.41 23.53
CA ARG A 20 -16.91 4.22 22.57
C ARG A 20 -16.91 5.22 21.42
N GLU A 21 -17.74 6.25 21.46
CA GLU A 21 -17.76 7.29 20.45
C GLU A 21 -16.53 8.21 20.64
N GLU A 22 -15.78 8.41 19.56
CA GLU A 22 -14.50 9.13 19.58
C GLU A 22 -14.47 10.36 18.67
N TYR A 23 -15.50 10.53 17.85
CA TYR A 23 -15.59 11.56 16.83
C TYR A 23 -16.96 12.22 16.90
N CYS A 24 -17.01 13.54 16.70
CA CYS A 24 -18.26 14.30 16.74
C CYS A 24 -19.19 14.05 15.54
N CYS A 25 -18.66 13.52 14.43
CA CYS A 25 -19.44 13.17 13.25
C CYS A 25 -18.82 11.99 12.48
N GLU A 26 -19.62 11.37 11.62
CA GLU A 26 -19.18 10.25 10.78
C GLU A 26 -18.08 10.66 9.79
N GLU A 27 -18.12 11.90 9.31
CA GLU A 27 -17.15 12.42 8.37
C GLU A 27 -15.73 12.46 8.96
N HIS A 28 -15.59 12.99 10.18
CA HIS A 28 -14.32 12.99 10.92
C HIS A 28 -13.80 11.58 11.22
N ARG A 29 -14.70 10.64 11.53
CA ARG A 29 -14.35 9.22 11.67
C ARG A 29 -13.80 8.65 10.36
N ARG A 30 -14.40 9.01 9.22
CA ARG A 30 -13.96 8.58 7.88
C ARG A 30 -12.58 9.14 7.56
N TYR A 31 -12.34 10.43 7.80
CA TYR A 31 -11.04 11.07 7.54
C TYR A 31 -9.93 10.50 8.42
N ALA A 32 -10.18 10.33 9.72
CA ALA A 32 -9.22 9.70 10.62
C ALA A 32 -8.81 8.29 10.15
N ARG A 33 -9.77 7.48 9.67
CA ARG A 33 -9.48 6.15 9.11
C ARG A 33 -8.65 6.19 7.82
N GLN A 34 -8.92 7.17 6.94
CA GLN A 34 -8.13 7.35 5.72
C GLN A 34 -6.68 7.70 6.04
N GLU A 35 -6.46 8.63 6.98
CA GLU A 35 -5.12 9.01 7.42
C GLU A 35 -4.37 7.82 8.05
N GLN A 36 -5.02 7.06 8.93
CA GLN A 36 -4.44 5.84 9.52
C GLN A 36 -4.05 4.83 8.45
N LYS A 37 -4.90 4.62 7.43
CA LYS A 37 -4.60 3.72 6.30
C LYS A 37 -3.42 4.22 5.48
N ILE A 38 -3.32 5.54 5.23
CA ILE A 38 -2.18 6.14 4.52
C ILE A 38 -0.90 5.92 5.31
N GLN A 39 -0.90 6.18 6.62
CA GLN A 39 0.27 5.96 7.48
C GLN A 39 0.69 4.48 7.52
N TYR A 40 -0.27 3.56 7.66
CA TYR A 40 -0.02 2.13 7.59
C TYR A 40 0.61 1.74 6.26
N ASN A 41 0.04 2.17 5.14
CA ASN A 41 0.57 1.88 3.80
C ASN A 41 1.98 2.46 3.60
N ARG A 42 2.25 3.67 4.10
CA ARG A 42 3.59 4.27 4.07
C ARG A 42 4.58 3.42 4.86
N LYS A 43 4.21 2.98 6.07
CA LYS A 43 5.05 2.11 6.92
C LYS A 43 5.28 0.74 6.28
N TYR A 44 4.23 0.12 5.72
CA TYR A 44 4.29 -1.15 4.99
C TYR A 44 5.24 -1.06 3.80
N ARG A 45 5.09 -0.03 2.95
CA ARG A 45 5.99 0.22 1.81
C ARG A 45 7.44 0.48 2.25
N LYS A 46 7.65 1.13 3.39
CA LYS A 46 9.01 1.43 3.88
C LYS A 46 9.72 0.19 4.45
N ASN A 47 8.97 -0.71 5.10
CA ASN A 47 9.55 -1.76 5.95
C ASN A 47 9.38 -3.19 5.40
N ILE A 48 8.34 -3.46 4.61
CA ILE A 48 8.04 -4.81 4.09
C ILE A 48 8.45 -4.94 2.61
N ILE A 49 8.44 -3.81 1.89
CA ILE A 49 8.81 -3.76 0.46
C ILE A 49 10.31 -3.46 0.30
N LYS A 50 11.17 -4.00 1.17
CA LYS A 50 12.63 -3.87 1.02
C LYS A 50 13.33 -5.18 0.71
N ASP A 51 12.79 -6.32 1.12
CA ASP A 51 13.56 -7.57 1.08
C ASP A 51 12.94 -8.71 0.22
N ASP A 52 11.66 -8.64 -0.19
CA ASP A 52 10.98 -9.75 -0.90
C ASP A 52 10.26 -9.36 -2.20
N TYR A 53 10.78 -8.39 -2.95
CA TYR A 53 10.43 -8.34 -4.36
C TYR A 53 11.11 -9.50 -5.06
N TYR A 54 10.31 -10.42 -5.61
CA TYR A 54 10.64 -11.41 -6.62
C TYR A 54 11.83 -10.95 -7.50
N TYR A 55 13.06 -11.28 -7.11
CA TYR A 55 14.26 -10.98 -7.90
C TYR A 55 14.47 -12.15 -8.85
N GLY A 56 13.67 -12.17 -9.90
CA GLY A 56 13.61 -13.27 -10.86
C GLY A 56 13.23 -12.79 -12.25
N LEU A 57 13.15 -13.73 -13.19
CA LEU A 57 12.58 -13.49 -14.51
C LEU A 57 11.18 -12.86 -14.39
N GLY A 58 10.91 -11.81 -15.16
CA GLY A 58 9.67 -11.05 -15.12
C GLY A 58 9.66 -9.89 -14.10
N SER A 59 10.77 -9.67 -13.37
CA SER A 59 10.86 -8.59 -12.38
C SER A 59 11.08 -7.19 -12.96
N GLY A 60 11.40 -7.06 -14.26
CA GLY A 60 11.42 -5.73 -14.88
C GLY A 60 11.68 -5.67 -16.38
N GLY A 61 12.65 -6.42 -16.90
CA GLY A 61 13.07 -6.33 -18.31
C GLY A 61 12.10 -6.95 -19.32
N LEU A 62 11.04 -7.60 -18.82
CA LEU A 62 9.97 -8.18 -19.63
C LEU A 62 8.70 -7.34 -19.51
N GLY A 63 7.95 -7.26 -20.60
CA GLY A 63 6.64 -6.63 -20.59
C GLY A 63 5.61 -7.46 -19.83
N GLN A 64 4.50 -6.83 -19.43
CA GLN A 64 3.38 -7.51 -18.76
C GLN A 64 2.71 -8.60 -19.64
N HIS A 65 2.85 -8.47 -20.97
CA HIS A 65 2.25 -9.39 -21.94
C HIS A 65 3.32 -9.97 -22.85
N MET A 66 3.15 -11.25 -23.20
CA MET A 66 4.00 -11.98 -24.14
C MET A 66 4.02 -11.30 -25.51
N ASN A 67 5.18 -11.22 -26.14
CA ASN A 67 5.29 -10.78 -27.53
C ASN A 67 4.76 -11.85 -28.50
N ASN A 68 4.02 -11.43 -29.53
CA ASN A 68 3.51 -12.32 -30.57
C ASN A 68 4.64 -13.01 -31.37
N ASN A 69 5.83 -12.42 -31.40
CA ASN A 69 7.00 -13.00 -32.05
C ASN A 69 7.87 -13.75 -31.02
N PHE A 70 7.87 -15.07 -31.11
CA PHE A 70 8.61 -15.97 -30.22
C PHE A 70 10.12 -15.67 -30.16
N ASN A 71 10.74 -15.33 -31.29
CA ASN A 71 12.18 -15.05 -31.34
C ASN A 71 12.54 -13.76 -30.57
N ILE A 72 11.64 -12.78 -30.60
CA ILE A 72 11.81 -11.53 -29.87
C ILE A 72 11.64 -11.78 -28.37
N GLU A 73 10.62 -12.53 -27.97
CA GLU A 73 10.37 -12.92 -26.58
C GLU A 73 11.58 -13.65 -25.98
N LEU A 74 12.11 -14.66 -26.69
CA LEU A 74 13.28 -15.43 -26.25
C LEU A 74 14.52 -14.53 -26.07
N LYS A 75 14.72 -13.54 -26.95
CA LYS A 75 15.84 -12.58 -26.85
C LYS A 75 15.69 -11.70 -25.61
N LEU A 76 14.48 -11.25 -25.29
CA LEU A 76 14.20 -10.44 -24.10
C LEU A 76 14.43 -11.24 -22.81
N ILE A 77 13.97 -12.50 -22.77
CA ILE A 77 14.19 -13.43 -21.66
C ILE A 77 15.69 -13.65 -21.42
N LYS A 78 16.47 -13.92 -22.48
CA LYS A 78 17.93 -14.10 -22.35
C LYS A 78 18.63 -12.84 -21.83
N LYS A 79 18.23 -11.66 -22.32
CA LYS A 79 18.77 -10.38 -21.82
C LYS A 79 18.46 -10.17 -20.34
N GLU A 80 17.25 -10.48 -19.90
CA GLU A 80 16.90 -10.36 -18.50
C GLU A 80 17.65 -11.36 -17.62
N LYS A 81 17.84 -12.62 -18.06
CA LYS A 81 18.67 -13.60 -17.35
C LYS A 81 20.09 -13.07 -17.12
N ILE A 82 20.71 -12.48 -18.14
CA ILE A 82 22.05 -11.87 -18.04
C ILE A 82 22.05 -10.70 -17.06
N ARG A 83 21.08 -9.79 -17.16
CA ARG A 83 20.93 -8.63 -16.25
C ARG A 83 20.83 -9.07 -14.78
N LEU A 84 20.10 -10.14 -14.52
CA LEU A 84 19.87 -10.69 -13.19
C LEU A 84 20.95 -11.68 -12.73
N LYS A 85 21.94 -12.00 -13.59
CA LYS A 85 23.00 -12.99 -13.33
C LYS A 85 22.47 -14.37 -12.95
N ILE A 86 21.32 -14.77 -13.51
CA ILE A 86 20.70 -16.07 -13.29
C ILE A 86 21.15 -17.02 -14.40
N GLY A 87 21.93 -18.04 -14.05
CA GLY A 87 22.36 -19.11 -14.96
C GLY A 87 23.45 -18.72 -15.96
N VAL A 88 24.54 -18.10 -15.48
CA VAL A 88 25.84 -18.16 -16.17
C VAL A 88 26.41 -19.57 -16.01
#